data_AF-A0A4R3LXM0-F1
#
_entry.id   AF-A0A4R3LXM0-F1
#
_cell.length_a   1.000
_cell.length_b   1.000
_cell.length_c   1.000
_cell.angle_alpha   90.00
_cell.angle_beta   90.00
_cell.angle_gamma   90.00
#
_symmetry.space_group_name_H-M   'P 1'
#
loop_
_entity.id
_entity.type
_entity.pdbx_description
1 polymer ?
#
loop_
_entity_poly.entity_id
_entity_poly.type
_entity_poly.pdbx_seq_one_letter_code
_entity_poly.pdbx_strand_id
1 'polypeptide(L)'
;MAERLNVHQMCKAASVTRTQFNQWIARGYFVPEEEPVSGKPRSFSFKEAVALGTFAELVRLGIPHDVAAQHCRNLHGFRDEAALLMIYQGPVELIPTSERGSVLPGSGSGMKFYDPDHPPFGSEIIRLSQLAAHAANRDVRSLAVVNLDHVEERVKAALKAAPAEPQ
;
A
#
# COMPACT_ATOMS: atom_id res chain seq x y z
N MET A 1 16.68 -7.15 18.82
CA MET A 1 17.27 -7.22 17.46
C MET A 1 16.12 -7.08 16.47
N ALA A 2 16.23 -6.23 15.46
CA ALA A 2 15.20 -6.16 14.41
C ALA A 2 15.30 -7.45 13.58
N GLU A 3 14.30 -8.32 13.70
CA GLU A 3 14.23 -9.55 12.91
C GLU A 3 14.16 -9.17 11.42
N ARG A 4 15.11 -9.68 10.63
CA ARG A 4 15.20 -9.46 9.19
C ARG A 4 14.66 -10.67 8.44
N LEU A 5 13.96 -10.42 7.34
CA LEU A 5 13.41 -11.45 6.46
C LEU A 5 14.36 -11.71 5.29
N ASN A 6 14.51 -12.96 4.89
CA ASN A 6 15.14 -13.30 3.61
C ASN A 6 14.10 -13.29 2.46
N VAL A 7 14.56 -13.40 1.21
CA VAL A 7 13.68 -13.40 0.02
C VAL A 7 12.58 -14.47 0.09
N HIS A 8 12.88 -15.67 0.60
CA HIS A 8 11.90 -16.74 0.72
C HIS A 8 10.79 -16.37 1.71
N GLN A 9 11.14 -15.81 2.87
CA GLN A 9 10.19 -15.34 3.86
C GLN A 9 9.37 -14.15 3.34
N MET A 10 9.97 -13.23 2.58
CA MET A 10 9.24 -12.14 1.91
C MET A 10 8.18 -12.69 0.95
N CYS A 11 8.56 -13.63 0.08
CA CYS A 11 7.65 -14.26 -0.87
C CYS A 11 6.51 -14.99 -0.15
N LYS A 12 6.82 -15.73 0.92
CA LYS A 12 5.83 -16.44 1.74
C LYS A 12 4.87 -15.47 2.43
N ALA A 13 5.38 -14.41 3.06
CA ALA A 13 4.59 -13.41 3.77
C ALA A 13 3.60 -12.69 2.82
N ALA A 14 4.06 -12.32 1.62
CA ALA A 14 3.22 -11.67 0.63
C ALA A 14 2.36 -12.64 -0.20
N SER A 15 2.56 -13.95 -0.03
CA SER A 15 1.93 -15.01 -0.83
C SER A 15 2.16 -14.83 -2.34
N VAL A 16 3.43 -14.58 -2.72
CA VAL A 16 3.84 -14.36 -4.10
C VAL A 16 4.98 -15.30 -4.49
N THR A 17 5.08 -15.57 -5.78
CA THR A 17 6.21 -16.33 -6.32
C THR A 17 7.48 -15.49 -6.34
N ARG A 18 8.65 -16.15 -6.30
CA ARG A 18 9.95 -15.48 -6.46
C ARG A 18 10.06 -14.75 -7.80
N THR A 19 9.42 -15.27 -8.85
CA THR A 19 9.36 -14.62 -10.17
C THR A 19 8.60 -13.30 -10.11
N GLN A 20 7.42 -13.26 -9.50
CA GLN A 20 6.65 -12.02 -9.33
C GLN A 20 7.42 -11.00 -8.50
N PHE A 21 7.99 -11.42 -7.38
CA PHE A 21 8.82 -10.56 -6.53
C PHE A 21 9.98 -9.91 -7.31
N ASN A 22 10.75 -10.71 -8.05
CA ASN A 22 11.85 -10.20 -8.86
C ASN A 22 11.37 -9.25 -9.96
N GLN A 23 10.24 -9.53 -10.62
CA GLN A 23 9.67 -8.64 -11.63
C GLN A 23 9.22 -7.31 -11.04
N TRP A 24 8.62 -7.31 -9.86
CA TRP A 24 8.19 -6.07 -9.19
C TRP A 24 9.36 -5.21 -8.74
N ILE A 25 10.47 -5.81 -8.30
CA ILE A 25 11.73 -5.08 -8.06
C ILE A 25 12.29 -4.51 -9.36
N ALA A 26 12.41 -5.32 -10.41
CA ALA A 26 12.99 -4.90 -11.68
C ALA A 26 12.22 -3.76 -12.34
N ARG A 27 10.90 -3.72 -12.15
CA ARG A 27 10.02 -2.65 -12.65
C ARG A 27 9.91 -1.44 -11.71
N GLY A 28 10.54 -1.48 -10.54
CA GLY A 28 10.52 -0.39 -9.57
C GLY A 28 9.21 -0.25 -8.78
N TYR A 29 8.32 -1.25 -8.82
CA TYR A 29 7.08 -1.23 -8.01
C TYR A 29 7.34 -1.52 -6.53
N PHE A 30 8.41 -2.26 -6.23
CA PHE A 30 8.90 -2.46 -4.88
C PHE A 30 10.39 -2.14 -4.85
N VAL A 31 10.78 -1.13 -4.07
CA VAL A 31 12.16 -0.67 -3.94
C VAL A 31 12.65 -1.04 -2.54
N PRO A 32 13.56 -2.00 -2.41
CA PRO A 32 14.15 -2.33 -1.12
C PRO A 32 14.91 -1.14 -0.53
N GLU A 33 14.86 -1.00 0.79
CA GLU A 33 15.51 0.10 1.52
C GLU A 33 17.04 0.02 1.43
N GLU A 34 17.58 -1.20 1.36
CA GLU A 34 19.02 -1.45 1.25
C GLU A 34 19.43 -1.81 -0.19
N GLU A 35 20.54 -1.21 -0.62
CA GLU A 35 21.17 -1.56 -1.89
C GLU A 35 21.75 -2.99 -1.85
N PRO A 36 21.69 -3.73 -2.98
CA PRO A 36 22.27 -5.06 -3.04
C PRO A 36 23.80 -5.01 -2.88
N VAL A 37 24.32 -5.72 -1.87
CA VAL A 37 25.76 -5.93 -1.71
C VAL A 37 26.16 -7.24 -2.41
N SER A 38 27.15 -7.15 -3.30
CA SER A 38 27.66 -8.34 -4.01
C SER A 38 28.10 -9.43 -3.04
N GLY A 39 27.71 -10.68 -3.33
CA GLY A 39 28.02 -11.85 -2.50
C GLY A 39 27.21 -11.97 -1.20
N LYS A 40 26.30 -11.05 -0.89
CA LYS A 40 25.42 -11.13 0.30
C LYS A 40 23.97 -11.38 -0.08
N PRO A 41 23.28 -12.33 0.57
CA PRO A 41 21.83 -12.45 0.45
C PRO A 41 21.15 -11.16 0.89
N ARG A 42 20.10 -10.74 0.18
CA ARG A 42 19.28 -9.61 0.60
C ARG A 42 18.52 -9.94 1.89
N SER A 43 18.46 -8.96 2.77
CA SER A 43 17.69 -8.99 4.01
C SER A 43 16.74 -7.81 4.05
N PHE A 44 15.51 -8.04 4.48
CA PHE A 44 14.44 -7.06 4.45
C PHE A 44 13.93 -6.78 5.86
N SER A 45 13.50 -5.57 6.11
CA SER A 45 12.85 -5.17 7.36
C SER A 45 11.42 -5.70 7.43
N PHE A 46 10.88 -5.74 8.65
CA PHE A 46 9.47 -6.06 8.85
C PHE A 46 8.54 -5.11 8.09
N LYS A 47 8.88 -3.81 8.06
CA LYS A 47 8.13 -2.77 7.37
C LYS A 47 8.08 -3.04 5.86
N GLU A 48 9.22 -3.41 5.26
CA GLU A 48 9.30 -3.81 3.86
C GLU A 48 8.41 -5.02 3.55
N ALA A 49 8.35 -6.00 4.45
CA ALA A 49 7.50 -7.17 4.28
C ALA A 49 6.00 -6.83 4.35
N VAL A 50 5.60 -5.94 5.26
CA VAL A 50 4.21 -5.44 5.35
C VAL A 50 3.86 -4.63 4.10
N ALA A 51 4.76 -3.78 3.60
CA ALA A 51 4.55 -3.02 2.38
C ALA A 51 4.39 -3.94 1.15
N LEU A 52 5.25 -4.95 1.00
CA LEU A 52 5.14 -5.94 -0.09
C LEU A 52 3.85 -6.75 0.02
N GLY A 53 3.48 -7.20 1.22
CA GLY A 53 2.24 -7.95 1.44
C GLY A 53 1.01 -7.14 1.08
N THR A 54 0.96 -5.87 1.51
CA THR A 54 -0.13 -4.94 1.20
C THR A 54 -0.21 -4.66 -0.29
N PHE A 55 0.94 -4.41 -0.93
CA PHE A 55 1.04 -4.25 -2.37
C PHE A 55 0.47 -5.46 -3.13
N ALA A 56 0.83 -6.68 -2.71
CA ALA A 56 0.34 -7.90 -3.32
C ALA A 56 -1.17 -8.09 -3.17
N GLU A 57 -1.76 -7.71 -2.02
CA GLU A 57 -3.22 -7.69 -1.84
C GLU A 57 -3.90 -6.72 -2.80
N LEU A 58 -3.39 -5.49 -2.93
CA LEU A 58 -3.96 -4.49 -3.83
C LEU A 58 -3.95 -4.94 -5.29
N VAL A 59 -2.82 -5.51 -5.75
CA VAL A 59 -2.72 -6.06 -7.11
C VAL A 59 -3.72 -7.21 -7.31
N ARG A 60 -3.92 -8.06 -6.30
CA ARG A 60 -4.93 -9.13 -6.34
C ARG A 60 -6.37 -8.62 -6.37
N LEU A 61 -6.62 -7.44 -5.80
CA LEU A 61 -7.90 -6.72 -5.89
C LEU A 61 -8.08 -5.99 -7.23
N GLY A 62 -7.11 -6.07 -8.15
CA GLY A 62 -7.18 -5.45 -9.48
C GLY A 62 -6.70 -4.01 -9.52
N ILE A 63 -6.10 -3.49 -8.44
CA ILE A 63 -5.48 -2.16 -8.44
C ILE A 63 -4.24 -2.17 -9.33
N PRO A 64 -4.06 -1.18 -10.22
CA PRO A 64 -2.85 -1.05 -11.04
C PRO A 64 -1.56 -1.04 -10.20
N HIS A 65 -0.48 -1.61 -10.73
CA HIS A 65 0.77 -1.80 -9.99
C HIS A 65 1.42 -0.48 -9.55
N ASP A 66 1.39 0.54 -10.40
CA ASP A 66 1.87 1.89 -10.12
C ASP A 66 1.08 2.57 -8.99
N VAL A 67 -0.26 2.48 -9.06
CA VAL A 67 -1.15 2.98 -8.01
C VAL A 67 -0.91 2.25 -6.69
N ALA A 68 -0.88 0.92 -6.70
CA ALA A 68 -0.61 0.13 -5.51
C ALA A 68 0.76 0.46 -4.88
N ALA A 69 1.81 0.62 -5.70
CA ALA A 69 3.15 0.96 -5.24
C ALA A 69 3.20 2.35 -4.59
N GLN A 70 2.49 3.33 -5.15
CA GLN A 70 2.42 4.69 -4.60
C GLN A 70 1.82 4.69 -3.18
N HIS A 71 0.75 3.94 -2.96
CA HIS A 71 -0.01 3.96 -1.71
C HIS A 71 0.57 3.05 -0.60
N CYS A 72 1.54 2.17 -0.91
CA CYS A 72 2.16 1.28 0.08
C CYS A 72 3.39 1.87 0.81
N ARG A 73 3.80 3.11 0.52
CA ARG A 73 5.06 3.68 1.06
C ARG A 73 5.00 4.04 2.55
N ASN A 74 3.84 4.50 3.02
CA ASN A 74 3.67 5.10 4.34
C ASN A 74 2.53 4.42 5.12
N LEU A 75 2.70 3.12 5.39
CA LEU A 75 1.75 2.34 6.18
C LEU A 75 1.94 2.58 7.68
N HIS A 76 0.83 2.65 8.40
CA HIS A 76 0.78 2.72 9.86
C HIS A 76 -0.46 1.99 10.37
N GLY A 77 -0.43 1.59 11.65
CA GLY A 77 -1.55 0.92 12.31
C GLY A 77 -2.16 1.77 13.42
N PHE A 78 -3.28 1.31 13.97
CA PHE A 78 -3.88 1.87 15.19
C PHE A 78 -3.68 0.91 16.36
N ARG A 79 -3.63 1.43 17.59
CA ARG A 79 -3.40 0.60 18.79
C ARG A 79 -4.66 -0.14 19.23
N ASP A 80 -5.82 0.47 19.02
CA ASP A 80 -7.08 0.06 19.66
C ASP A 80 -8.05 -0.63 18.68
N GLU A 81 -7.72 -0.63 17.39
CA GLU A 81 -8.62 -1.09 16.34
C GLU A 81 -7.84 -1.51 15.08
N ALA A 82 -8.44 -2.40 14.29
CA ALA A 82 -7.86 -2.84 13.03
C ALA A 82 -7.64 -1.69 12.05
N ALA A 83 -6.45 -1.65 11.47
CA ALA A 83 -6.09 -0.67 10.45
C ALA A 83 -6.39 -1.21 9.05
N LEU A 84 -7.10 -0.40 8.27
CA LEU A 84 -7.49 -0.72 6.90
C LEU A 84 -6.85 0.29 5.95
N LEU A 85 -6.08 -0.20 4.97
CA LEU A 85 -5.72 0.63 3.82
C LEU A 85 -6.87 0.58 2.82
N MET A 86 -7.55 1.72 2.66
CA MET A 86 -8.58 1.91 1.65
C MET A 86 -7.98 2.63 0.45
N ILE A 87 -8.11 2.03 -0.73
CA ILE A 87 -7.91 2.69 -2.02
C ILE A 87 -9.29 2.96 -2.61
N TYR A 88 -9.54 4.17 -3.08
CA TYR A 88 -10.85 4.54 -3.63
C TYR A 88 -10.71 5.35 -4.91
N GLN A 89 -11.73 5.27 -5.76
CA GLN A 89 -11.90 6.17 -6.89
C GLN A 89 -12.99 7.17 -6.56
N GLY A 90 -12.67 8.45 -6.70
CA GLY A 90 -13.59 9.56 -6.43
C GLY A 90 -13.16 10.82 -7.17
N PRO A 91 -13.92 11.92 -7.07
CA PRO A 91 -13.55 13.17 -7.71
C PRO A 91 -12.28 13.76 -7.09
N VAL A 92 -11.49 14.46 -7.91
CA VAL A 92 -10.44 15.36 -7.43
C VAL A 92 -11.08 16.71 -7.16
N GLU A 93 -10.72 17.32 -6.04
CA GLU A 93 -11.17 18.67 -5.70
C GLU A 93 -10.19 19.69 -6.28
N LEU A 94 -10.65 20.47 -7.26
CA LEU A 94 -9.91 21.56 -7.87
C LEU A 94 -10.18 22.84 -7.08
N ILE A 95 -9.18 23.30 -6.33
CA ILE A 95 -9.26 24.54 -5.54
C ILE A 95 -8.74 25.70 -6.40
N PRO A 96 -9.55 26.73 -6.70
CA PRO A 96 -9.11 27.91 -7.42
C PRO A 96 -7.97 28.64 -6.69
N THR A 97 -6.85 28.82 -7.37
CA THR A 97 -5.69 29.57 -6.86
C THR A 97 -5.50 30.88 -7.61
N SER A 98 -4.92 31.87 -6.94
CA SER A 98 -4.39 33.07 -7.59
C SER A 98 -3.23 32.70 -8.53
N GLU A 99 -2.79 33.63 -9.38
CA GLU A 99 -1.59 33.46 -10.21
C GLU A 99 -0.33 33.10 -9.40
N ARG A 100 -0.31 33.44 -8.10
CA ARG A 100 0.80 33.14 -7.18
C ARG A 100 0.62 31.83 -6.42
N GLY A 101 -0.41 31.04 -6.72
CA GLY A 101 -0.67 29.73 -6.12
C GLY A 101 -1.36 29.76 -4.75
N SER A 102 -1.74 30.94 -4.24
CA SER A 102 -2.53 31.04 -3.00
C SER A 102 -4.01 30.78 -3.27
N VAL A 103 -4.68 30.03 -2.38
CA VAL A 103 -6.12 29.76 -2.45
C VAL A 103 -6.89 31.09 -2.46
N LEU A 104 -7.82 31.23 -3.41
CA LEU A 104 -8.63 32.45 -3.52
C LEU A 104 -9.59 32.59 -2.31
N PRO A 105 -9.79 33.80 -1.76
CA PRO A 105 -10.75 34.03 -0.68
C PRO A 105 -12.17 33.65 -1.12
N GLY A 106 -12.88 32.86 -0.31
CA GLY A 106 -14.24 32.40 -0.61
C GLY A 106 -14.33 31.06 -1.36
N SER A 107 -13.19 30.50 -1.79
CA SER A 107 -13.12 29.19 -2.49
C SER A 107 -13.08 27.99 -1.53
N GLY A 108 -13.89 28.01 -0.48
CA GLY A 108 -13.85 27.03 0.62
C GLY A 108 -14.22 25.60 0.24
N SER A 109 -14.85 25.41 -0.91
CA SER A 109 -15.07 24.10 -1.54
C SER A 109 -14.63 24.18 -3.00
N GLY A 110 -13.62 23.40 -3.37
CA GLY A 110 -13.18 23.30 -4.75
C GLY A 110 -14.22 22.65 -5.64
N MET A 111 -14.03 22.77 -6.96
CA MET A 111 -14.88 22.05 -7.91
C MET A 111 -14.46 20.58 -7.94
N LYS A 112 -15.41 19.69 -7.73
CA LYS A 112 -15.20 18.25 -7.89
C LYS A 112 -15.13 17.92 -9.38
N PHE A 113 -13.96 17.50 -9.83
CA PHE A 113 -13.70 17.08 -11.19
C PHE A 113 -13.49 15.56 -11.23
N TYR A 114 -14.07 14.92 -12.24
CA TYR A 114 -13.94 13.49 -12.46
C TYR A 114 -13.59 13.23 -13.93
N ASP A 115 -12.45 12.60 -14.16
CA ASP A 115 -12.06 12.08 -15.47
C ASP A 115 -12.50 10.61 -15.55
N PRO A 116 -13.48 10.27 -16.42
CA PRO A 116 -13.93 8.89 -16.58
C PRO A 116 -12.90 7.98 -17.25
N ASP A 117 -12.01 8.52 -18.07
CA ASP A 117 -10.99 7.76 -18.79
C ASP A 117 -9.76 7.52 -17.90
N HIS A 118 -9.48 8.46 -16.99
CA HIS A 118 -8.39 8.37 -16.01
C HIS A 118 -8.92 8.62 -14.59
N PRO A 119 -9.67 7.67 -14.00
CA PRO A 119 -10.25 7.86 -12.69
C PRO A 119 -9.13 8.05 -11.66
N PRO A 120 -9.13 9.17 -10.93
CA PRO A 120 -8.08 9.43 -9.95
C PRO A 120 -8.27 8.51 -8.74
N PHE A 121 -7.15 7.99 -8.25
CA PHE A 121 -7.12 7.14 -7.06
C PHE A 121 -6.70 7.95 -5.84
N GLY A 122 -7.49 7.83 -4.78
CA GLY A 122 -7.14 8.28 -3.44
C GLY A 122 -6.82 7.09 -2.54
N SER A 123 -6.10 7.35 -1.45
CA SER A 123 -5.90 6.36 -0.40
C SER A 123 -6.01 6.97 0.97
N GLU A 124 -6.55 6.20 1.90
CA GLU A 124 -6.57 6.56 3.31
C GLU A 124 -6.36 5.31 4.17
N ILE A 125 -5.66 5.46 5.29
CA ILE A 125 -5.58 4.42 6.31
C ILE A 125 -6.63 4.75 7.36
N ILE A 126 -7.66 3.92 7.43
CA ILE A 126 -8.85 4.14 8.25
C ILE A 126 -8.98 3.05 9.29
N ARG A 127 -9.73 3.36 10.35
CA ARG A 127 -10.20 2.37 11.31
C ARG A 127 -11.36 1.58 10.73
N LEU A 128 -11.54 0.34 11.18
CA LEU A 128 -12.67 -0.51 10.76
C LEU A 128 -14.03 0.18 10.96
N SER A 129 -14.21 0.88 12.08
CA SER A 129 -15.41 1.65 12.44
C SER A 129 -15.74 2.77 11.45
N GLN A 130 -14.75 3.30 10.74
CA GLN A 130 -14.92 4.36 9.74
C GLN A 130 -15.35 3.81 8.37
N LEU A 131 -15.15 2.52 8.10
CA LEU A 131 -15.38 1.93 6.78
C LEU A 131 -16.81 2.17 6.25
N ALA A 132 -17.82 2.02 7.11
CA ALA A 132 -19.21 2.22 6.72
C ALA A 132 -19.50 3.67 6.28
N ALA A 133 -18.86 4.65 6.94
CA ALA A 133 -19.02 6.06 6.60
C ALA A 133 -18.38 6.38 5.22
N HIS A 134 -17.21 5.81 4.93
CA HIS A 134 -16.58 5.97 3.62
C HIS A 134 -17.36 5.25 2.51
N ALA A 135 -17.88 4.05 2.77
CA ALA A 135 -18.70 3.31 1.81
C ALA A 135 -20.04 4.01 1.50
N ALA A 136 -20.56 4.79 2.45
CA ALA A 136 -21.76 5.61 2.26
C ALA A 136 -21.49 6.95 1.54
N ASN A 137 -20.22 7.31 1.31
CA ASN A 137 -19.87 8.55 0.64
C ASN A 137 -20.23 8.48 -0.84
N ARG A 138 -21.14 9.36 -1.28
CA ARG A 138 -21.61 9.43 -2.67
C ARG A 138 -20.53 9.87 -3.67
N ASP A 139 -19.45 10.49 -3.19
CA ASP A 139 -18.30 10.84 -4.01
C ASP A 139 -17.40 9.63 -4.30
N VAL A 140 -17.51 8.55 -3.53
CA VAL A 140 -16.73 7.33 -3.74
C VAL A 140 -17.47 6.41 -4.69
N ARG A 141 -16.91 6.19 -5.89
CA ARG A 141 -17.51 5.31 -6.90
C ARG A 141 -17.18 3.84 -6.66
N SER A 142 -15.96 3.58 -6.24
CA SER A 142 -15.45 2.24 -5.96
C SER A 142 -14.41 2.32 -4.86
N LEU A 143 -14.27 1.24 -4.09
CA LEU A 143 -13.28 1.10 -3.04
C LEU A 143 -12.72 -0.32 -3.02
N ALA A 144 -11.45 -0.42 -2.68
CA ALA A 144 -10.74 -1.64 -2.38
C ALA A 144 -10.08 -1.48 -1.01
N VAL A 145 -10.18 -2.50 -0.16
CA VAL A 145 -9.74 -2.42 1.22
C VAL A 145 -8.82 -3.59 1.55
N VAL A 146 -7.67 -3.27 2.15
CA VAL A 146 -6.72 -4.25 2.66
C VAL A 146 -6.64 -4.09 4.17
N ASN A 147 -6.89 -5.18 4.90
CA ASN A 147 -6.69 -5.23 6.35
C ASN A 147 -5.19 -5.38 6.65
N LEU A 148 -4.58 -4.34 7.21
CA LEU A 148 -3.15 -4.28 7.48
C LEU A 148 -2.74 -5.22 8.62
N ASP A 149 -3.60 -5.40 9.62
CA ASP A 149 -3.34 -6.32 10.73
C ASP A 149 -3.22 -7.76 10.24
N HIS A 150 -4.08 -8.17 9.30
CA HIS A 150 -3.99 -9.51 8.71
C HIS A 150 -2.69 -9.68 7.88
N VAL A 151 -2.26 -8.64 7.16
CA VAL A 151 -0.95 -8.65 6.48
C VAL A 151 0.18 -8.79 7.51
N GLU A 152 0.12 -8.02 8.58
CA GLU A 152 1.09 -8.02 9.68
C GLU A 152 1.21 -9.40 10.34
N GLU A 153 0.08 -10.05 10.63
CA GLU A 153 0.03 -11.40 11.20
C GLU A 153 0.71 -12.43 10.29
N ARG A 154 0.49 -12.37 8.97
CA ARG A 154 1.18 -13.25 8.01
C ARG A 154 2.68 -12.99 7.98
N VAL A 155 3.12 -11.74 8.05
CA VAL A 155 4.54 -11.40 8.13
C VAL A 155 5.16 -11.97 9.41
N LYS A 156 4.49 -11.80 10.57
CA LYS A 156 4.92 -12.39 11.85
C LYS A 156 4.98 -13.92 11.78
N ALA A 157 4.02 -14.56 11.12
CA ALA A 157 4.03 -16.01 10.92
C ALA A 157 5.19 -16.46 10.02
N ALA A 158 5.50 -15.71 8.97
CA ALA A 158 6.64 -16.00 8.08
C ALA A 158 8.00 -15.82 8.77
N LEU A 159 8.11 -14.88 9.71
CA LEU A 159 9.30 -14.70 10.56
C LEU A 159 9.53 -15.90 11.48
N LYS A 160 8.46 -16.39 12.12
CA LYS A 160 8.51 -17.55 13.04
C LYS A 160 8.80 -18.87 12.31
N ALA A 161 8.44 -18.95 11.03
CA ALA A 161 8.83 -20.08 10.19
C ALA A 161 10.32 -19.97 9.87
N ALA A 162 11.15 -20.62 10.70
CA ALA A 162 12.59 -20.76 10.47
C ALA A 162 12.86 -21.20 9.02
N PRO A 163 13.96 -20.75 8.39
CA PRO A 163 14.31 -21.22 7.07
C PRO A 163 14.60 -22.73 7.16
N ALA A 164 13.81 -23.54 6.46
CA ALA A 164 14.27 -24.89 6.12
C ALA A 164 15.53 -24.71 5.27
N GLU A 165 16.66 -25.17 5.78
CA GLU A 165 17.90 -25.27 5.00
C GLU A 165 17.60 -26.04 3.70
N PRO A 166 17.90 -25.47 2.53
CA PRO A 166 17.98 -26.28 1.32
C PRO A 166 19.29 -27.08 1.37
N GLN A 167 19.15 -28.41 1.33
CA GLN A 167 20.22 -29.35 0.98
C GLN A 167 20.66 -29.14 -0.48
#